data_AF-A0A914PU99-F1
#
_entry.id   AF-A0A914PU99-F1
#
_cell.length_a   1.000
_cell.length_b   1.000
_cell.length_c   1.000
_cell.angle_alpha   90.00
_cell.angle_beta   90.00
_cell.angle_gamma   90.00
#
_symmetry.space_group_name_H-M   'P 1'
#
loop_
_entity.id
_entity.type
_entity.pdbx_description
1 polymer ?
#
loop_
_entity_poly.entity_id
_entity_poly.type
_entity_poly.pdbx_seq_one_letter_code
_entity_poly.pdbx_strand_id
1 'polypeptide(L)'
;MFELALSQGANLHILNRQGLTPLTLAAYLARKQMFEHIVEVEREVHWTYGAVKSAAYPLEHLDSIEPSTGKLNRNSALAIIVYGNSTEHLCLLPHLLERLVHRKWETYGHNV
;
A
#
# COMPACT_ATOMS: atom_id res chain seq x y z
N MET A 1 -3.62 3.26 -20.29
CA MET A 1 -2.17 3.53 -20.36
C MET A 1 -1.40 2.75 -19.30
N PHE A 2 -1.74 2.86 -18.01
CA PHE A 2 -1.09 2.09 -16.94
C PHE A 2 -1.16 0.57 -17.15
N GLU A 3 -2.36 0.03 -17.32
CA GLU A 3 -2.59 -1.40 -17.61
C GLU A 3 -1.87 -1.89 -18.88
N LEU A 4 -1.82 -1.05 -19.92
CA LEU A 4 -1.10 -1.37 -21.14
C LEU A 4 0.40 -1.52 -20.86
N ALA A 5 0.99 -0.63 -20.05
CA ALA A 5 2.40 -0.75 -19.68
C ALA A 5 2.67 -2.04 -18.89
N LEU A 6 1.78 -2.42 -17.97
CA LEU A 6 1.88 -3.67 -17.23
C LEU A 6 1.80 -4.90 -18.15
N SER A 7 0.89 -4.90 -19.11
CA SER A 7 0.79 -5.98 -20.10
C SER A 7 2.04 -6.13 -20.97
N GLN A 8 2.81 -5.04 -21.15
CA GLN A 8 4.07 -5.03 -21.90
C GLN A 8 5.29 -5.31 -21.01
N GLY A 9 5.09 -5.69 -19.74
CA GLY A 9 6.17 -6.10 -18.83
C GLY A 9 6.75 -4.98 -17.96
N ALA A 10 6.02 -3.89 -17.73
CA ALA A 10 6.45 -2.88 -16.76
C ALA A 10 6.56 -3.45 -15.34
N ASN A 11 7.57 -3.02 -14.59
CA ASN A 11 7.84 -3.46 -13.22
C ASN A 11 7.27 -2.48 -12.19
N LEU A 12 6.46 -2.97 -11.25
CA LEU A 12 5.82 -2.19 -10.17
C LEU A 12 6.75 -1.89 -8.99
N HIS A 13 7.88 -2.56 -8.90
CA HIS A 13 8.85 -2.40 -7.82
C HIS A 13 10.09 -1.58 -8.23
N ILE A 14 10.06 -0.95 -9.41
CA ILE A 14 11.14 -0.05 -9.84
C ILE A 14 11.13 1.23 -9.00
N LEU A 15 12.30 1.66 -8.56
CA LEU A 15 12.46 2.86 -7.75
C LEU A 15 12.80 4.08 -8.61
N ASN A 16 12.17 5.21 -8.33
CA ASN A 16 12.59 6.50 -8.88
C ASN A 16 13.84 7.05 -8.15
N ARG A 17 14.33 8.23 -8.56
CA ARG A 17 15.50 8.90 -7.91
C ARG A 17 15.29 9.26 -6.44
N GLN A 18 14.05 9.28 -5.96
CA GLN A 18 13.69 9.54 -4.56
C GLN A 18 13.52 8.22 -3.77
N GLY A 19 13.75 7.06 -4.39
CA GLY A 19 13.56 5.77 -3.75
C GLY A 19 12.09 5.38 -3.56
N LEU A 20 11.20 5.85 -4.45
CA LEU A 20 9.77 5.53 -4.44
C LEU A 20 9.42 4.59 -5.60
N THR A 21 8.67 3.54 -5.28
CA THR A 21 7.94 2.71 -6.25
C THR A 21 6.74 3.46 -6.84
N PRO A 22 6.20 3.05 -7.99
CA PRO A 22 4.91 3.52 -8.50
C PRO A 22 3.79 3.61 -7.45
N LEU A 23 3.67 2.61 -6.56
CA LEU A 23 2.69 2.60 -5.47
C LEU A 23 2.95 3.74 -4.46
N THR A 24 4.18 3.82 -3.94
CA THR A 24 4.57 4.81 -2.92
C THR A 24 4.62 6.23 -3.49
N LEU A 25 4.89 6.38 -4.79
CA LEU A 25 4.77 7.63 -5.53
C LEU A 25 3.30 8.07 -5.65
N ALA A 26 2.38 7.15 -5.93
CA ALA A 26 0.95 7.46 -5.95
C ALA A 26 0.47 7.92 -4.57
N ALA A 27 0.96 7.29 -3.50
CA ALA A 27 0.72 7.73 -2.13
C ALA A 27 1.32 9.13 -1.86
N TYR A 28 2.56 9.37 -2.25
CA TYR A 28 3.24 10.65 -2.07
C TYR A 28 2.51 11.81 -2.76
N LEU A 29 1.99 11.58 -3.98
CA LEU A 29 1.22 12.55 -4.75
C LEU A 29 -0.27 12.62 -4.37
N ALA A 30 -0.70 11.91 -3.33
CA ALA A 30 -2.10 11.81 -2.88
C ALA A 30 -3.09 11.37 -3.98
N ARG A 31 -2.66 10.55 -4.94
CA ARG A 31 -3.48 10.11 -6.08
C ARG A 31 -4.28 8.86 -5.73
N LYS A 32 -5.40 9.04 -5.01
CA LYS A 32 -6.28 7.95 -4.52
C LYS A 32 -6.62 6.88 -5.55
N GLN A 33 -7.18 7.26 -6.69
CA GLN A 33 -7.62 6.30 -7.71
C GLN A 33 -6.46 5.43 -8.21
N MET A 34 -5.28 6.03 -8.39
CA MET A 34 -4.11 5.29 -8.87
C MET A 34 -3.55 4.37 -7.78
N PHE A 35 -3.50 4.87 -6.54
CA PHE A 35 -3.08 4.07 -5.39
C PHE A 35 -3.96 2.82 -5.21
N GLU A 36 -5.28 2.99 -5.17
CA GLU A 36 -6.23 1.88 -5.04
C GLU A 36 -6.10 0.89 -6.20
N HIS A 37 -5.92 1.39 -7.42
CA HIS A 37 -5.76 0.55 -8.59
C HIS A 37 -4.46 -0.29 -8.55
N ILE A 38 -3.32 0.30 -8.15
CA ILE A 38 -2.05 -0.44 -8.01
C ILE A 38 -2.19 -1.52 -6.92
N VAL A 39 -2.76 -1.18 -5.77
CA VAL A 39 -2.99 -2.13 -4.67
C VAL A 39 -3.86 -3.31 -5.14
N GLU A 40 -4.87 -3.03 -5.95
CA GLU A 40 -5.79 -4.04 -6.46
C GLU A 40 -5.16 -4.96 -7.53
N VAL A 41 -4.18 -4.44 -8.27
CA VAL A 41 -3.36 -5.20 -9.23
C VAL A 41 -2.31 -6.06 -8.52
N GLU A 42 -1.67 -5.54 -7.47
CA GLU A 42 -0.61 -6.25 -6.72
C GLU A 42 -1.14 -7.35 -5.81
N ARG A 43 -2.44 -7.39 -5.52
CA ARG A 43 -3.01 -8.41 -4.64
C ARG A 43 -2.95 -9.80 -5.26
N GLU A 44 -2.78 -10.80 -4.41
CA GLU A 44 -2.88 -12.20 -4.79
C GLU A 44 -4.22 -12.76 -4.34
N VAL A 45 -5.01 -13.31 -5.26
CA VAL A 45 -6.30 -13.91 -4.93
C VAL A 45 -6.11 -15.40 -4.65
N HIS A 46 -6.24 -15.80 -3.38
CA HIS A 46 -6.10 -17.20 -2.99
C HIS A 46 -7.28 -18.07 -3.42
N TRP A 47 -8.50 -17.57 -3.20
CA TRP A 47 -9.72 -18.28 -3.59
C TRP A 47 -10.89 -17.31 -3.77
N THR A 48 -11.86 -17.75 -4.57
CA THR A 48 -13.14 -17.07 -4.76
C THR A 48 -14.27 -18.09 -4.62
N TYR A 49 -15.26 -17.78 -3.79
CA TYR A 49 -16.46 -18.59 -3.59
C TYR A 49 -17.70 -17.71 -3.73
N GLY A 50 -18.41 -17.86 -4.85
CA GLY A 50 -19.55 -16.99 -5.19
C GLY A 50 -19.14 -15.52 -5.19
N ALA A 51 -19.75 -14.72 -4.32
CA ALA A 51 -19.45 -13.30 -4.16
C ALA A 51 -18.30 -13.00 -3.17
N VAL A 52 -17.76 -14.01 -2.49
CA VAL A 52 -16.71 -13.84 -1.47
C VAL A 52 -15.35 -14.16 -2.07
N LYS A 53 -14.37 -13.27 -1.81
CA LYS A 53 -12.99 -13.43 -2.26
C LYS A 53 -12.04 -13.32 -1.08
N SER A 54 -11.09 -14.24 -0.99
CA SER A 54 -9.90 -14.07 -0.14
C SER A 54 -8.73 -13.64 -0.98
N ALA A 55 -8.14 -12.50 -0.63
CA ALA A 55 -6.95 -11.96 -1.27
C ALA A 55 -5.91 -11.57 -0.21
N ALA A 56 -4.64 -11.79 -0.54
CA ALA A 56 -3.49 -11.30 0.20
C ALA A 56 -2.94 -10.05 -0.49
N TYR A 57 -2.48 -9.09 0.31
CA TYR A 57 -1.86 -7.86 -0.18
C TYR A 57 -0.39 -7.84 0.26
N PRO A 58 0.56 -7.59 -0.65
CA PRO A 58 1.99 -7.55 -0.31
C PRO A 58 2.29 -6.33 0.59
N LEU A 59 2.82 -6.58 1.79
CA LEU A 59 2.98 -5.52 2.80
C LEU A 59 4.29 -4.72 2.68
N GLU A 60 5.26 -5.19 1.88
CA GLU A 60 6.63 -4.62 1.80
C GLU A 60 6.67 -3.10 1.59
N HIS A 61 5.81 -2.58 0.70
CA HIS A 61 5.72 -1.16 0.37
C HIS A 61 4.51 -0.46 1.00
N LEU A 62 3.60 -1.22 1.60
CA LEU A 62 2.39 -0.69 2.25
C LEU A 62 2.63 -0.36 3.72
N ASP A 63 3.29 -1.26 4.45
CA ASP A 63 3.44 -1.17 5.89
C ASP A 63 4.70 -0.38 6.31
N SER A 64 4.64 0.23 7.49
CA SER A 64 5.75 0.99 8.07
C SER A 64 6.96 0.15 8.46
N ILE A 65 6.88 -1.18 8.44
CA ILE A 65 7.97 -2.08 8.81
C ILE A 65 8.35 -2.92 7.60
N GLU A 66 9.64 -2.93 7.27
CA GLU A 66 10.18 -3.78 6.22
C GLU A 66 10.19 -5.25 6.66
N PRO A 67 9.56 -6.19 5.92
CA PRO A 67 9.43 -7.59 6.35
C PRO A 67 10.78 -8.30 6.58
N SER A 68 11.78 -7.97 5.76
CA SER A 68 13.07 -8.66 5.73
C SER A 68 13.98 -8.25 6.89
N THR A 69 13.98 -6.96 7.23
CA THR A 69 14.94 -6.38 8.19
C THR A 69 14.31 -6.01 9.54
N GLY A 70 12.97 -5.90 9.58
CA GLY A 70 12.24 -5.38 10.74
C GLY A 70 12.45 -3.88 10.98
N LYS A 71 13.16 -3.18 10.09
CA LYS A 71 13.42 -1.74 10.23
C LYS A 71 12.21 -0.92 9.80
N LEU A 72 12.12 0.29 10.35
CA LEU A 72 11.12 1.27 9.95
C LEU A 72 11.35 1.73 8.51
N ASN A 73 10.41 1.44 7.62
CA ASN A 73 10.38 1.90 6.25
C ASN A 73 9.64 3.26 6.16
N ARG A 74 10.42 4.34 6.08
CA ARG A 74 9.88 5.71 5.93
C ARG A 74 9.30 5.99 4.54
N ASN A 75 9.67 5.19 3.55
CA ASN A 75 9.16 5.31 2.18
C ASN A 75 7.91 4.43 1.94
N SER A 76 7.41 3.75 2.98
CA SER A 76 6.17 2.99 2.90
C SER A 76 4.97 3.89 2.67
N ALA A 77 3.93 3.35 2.02
CA ALA A 77 2.69 4.07 1.78
C ALA A 77 2.08 4.58 3.10
N LEU A 78 2.04 3.75 4.14
CA LEU A 78 1.51 4.15 5.45
C LEU A 78 2.30 5.32 6.06
N ALA A 79 3.63 5.27 6.04
CA ALA A 79 4.45 6.37 6.57
C ALA A 79 4.25 7.66 5.78
N ILE A 80 4.26 7.58 4.44
CA ILE A 80 4.05 8.73 3.56
C ILE A 80 2.68 9.37 3.79
N ILE A 81 1.64 8.56 3.97
CA ILE A 81 0.27 9.04 4.16
C ILE A 81 0.10 9.72 5.52
N VAL A 82 0.60 9.09 6.60
CA VAL A 82 0.42 9.59 7.96
C VAL A 82 1.27 10.83 8.23
N TYR A 83 2.52 10.86 7.73
CA TYR A 83 3.40 12.02 7.84
C TYR A 83 3.21 13.04 6.71
N GLY A 84 2.20 12.85 5.85
CA GLY A 84 1.85 13.77 4.79
C GLY A 84 1.28 15.09 5.34
N ASN A 85 1.55 16.20 4.66
CA ASN A 85 1.08 17.52 5.07
C ASN A 85 -0.30 17.90 4.52
N SER A 86 -0.89 17.08 3.63
CA SER A 86 -2.17 17.37 2.99
C SER A 86 -3.29 16.49 3.53
N THR A 87 -4.49 17.04 3.63
CA THR A 87 -5.72 16.28 3.94
C THR A 87 -6.04 15.26 2.85
N GLU A 88 -5.55 15.46 1.62
CA GLU A 88 -5.71 14.50 0.53
C GLU A 88 -4.98 13.17 0.83
N HIS A 89 -3.87 13.21 1.58
CA HIS A 89 -3.19 12.00 2.01
C HIS A 89 -4.11 11.16 2.92
N LEU A 90 -4.83 11.79 3.84
CA LEU A 90 -5.75 11.09 4.74
C LEU A 90 -6.90 10.38 3.99
N CYS A 91 -7.28 10.86 2.80
CA CYS A 91 -8.28 10.20 1.96
C CYS A 91 -7.82 8.83 1.41
N LEU A 92 -6.52 8.49 1.53
CA LEU A 92 -5.95 7.19 1.15
C LEU A 92 -6.02 6.15 2.28
N LEU A 93 -6.22 6.56 3.53
CA LEU A 93 -6.28 5.65 4.68
C LEU A 93 -7.44 4.64 4.66
N PRO A 94 -8.66 4.97 4.21
CA PRO A 94 -9.79 4.06 4.29
C PRO A 94 -9.54 2.69 3.64
N HIS A 95 -10.25 1.67 4.10
CA HIS A 95 -10.18 0.29 3.61
C HIS A 95 -8.93 -0.49 4.07
N LEU A 96 -7.92 -0.64 3.21
CA LEU A 96 -6.81 -1.57 3.45
C LEU A 96 -5.90 -1.07 4.57
N LEU A 97 -5.48 0.20 4.50
CA LEU A 97 -4.58 0.80 5.49
C LEU A 97 -5.27 0.99 6.83
N GLU A 98 -6.54 1.39 6.84
CA GLU A 98 -7.37 1.44 8.04
C GLU A 98 -7.43 0.08 8.75
N ARG A 99 -7.73 -1.01 8.02
CA ARG A 99 -7.74 -2.37 8.58
C ARG A 99 -6.36 -2.77 9.12
N LEU A 100 -5.29 -2.39 8.43
CA LEU A 100 -3.92 -2.69 8.86
C LEU A 100 -3.56 -1.95 10.16
N VAL A 101 -3.85 -0.64 10.24
CA VAL A 101 -3.60 0.17 11.44
C VAL A 101 -4.46 -0.32 12.60
N HIS A 102 -5.74 -0.63 12.34
CA HIS A 102 -6.64 -1.18 13.35
C HIS A 102 -6.11 -2.49 13.93
N ARG A 103 -5.67 -3.43 13.08
CA ARG A 103 -5.05 -4.68 13.54
C ARG A 103 -3.79 -4.46 14.37
N LYS A 104 -2.94 -3.52 13.97
CA LYS A 104 -1.75 -3.15 14.77
C LYS A 104 -2.14 -2.58 16.12
N TRP A 105 -3.15 -1.72 16.16
CA TRP A 105 -3.66 -1.14 17.39
C TRP A 105 -4.19 -2.21 18.34
N GLU A 106 -5.06 -3.12 17.88
CA GLU A 106 -5.58 -4.23 18.69
C GLU A 106 -4.46 -5.12 19.25
N THR A 107 -3.42 -5.39 18.44
CA THR A 107 -2.38 -6.36 18.78
C THR A 107 -1.33 -5.77 19.72
N TYR A 108 -0.91 -4.52 19.47
CA TYR A 108 0.26 -3.91 20.12
C TYR A 108 -0.04 -2.63 20.89
N GLY A 109 -1.10 -1.89 20.53
CA GLY A 109 -1.39 -0.57 21.10
C GLY A 109 -2.42 -0.57 22.22
N HIS A 110 -3.48 -1.36 22.08
CA HIS A 110 -4.63 -1.39 23.00
C HIS A 110 -4.36 -2.21 24.28
N ASN A 111 -3.46 -3.19 24.23
CA ASN A 111 -3.12 -4.04 25.38
C ASN A 111 -1.95 -3.49 26.22
N VAL A 112 -1.68 -2.18 26.12
CA VAL A 112 -0.69 -1.46 26.93
C VAL A 112 -1.40 -0.64 27.99
#